data_AF-A0A150W316-F1
#
_entry.id   AF-A0A150W316-F1
#
_cell.length_a   1.000
_cell.length_b   1.000
_cell.length_c   1.000
_cell.angle_alpha   90.00
_cell.angle_beta   90.00
_cell.angle_gamma   90.00
#
_symmetry.space_group_name_H-M   'P 1'
#
loop_
_entity.id
_entity.type
_entity.pdbx_description
1 polymer ?
#
loop_
_entity_poly.entity_id
_entity_poly.type
_entity_poly.pdbx_seq_one_letter_code
_entity_poly.pdbx_strand_id
1 'polypeptide(L)'
;MQGHGGDPYPDVTAAGGLVAALRAEAARRGRDVGLPPWATDALAVETTRGYLSVDPAPVERLFRLRVHIPDFGWDIGATDDLGTLVETIATWREGVPYDELGARFGFLDLVGFTGALAAGEPTAAQWAGLLSSAYHRGQRDLLRRLHADGVLRNAFPTMTHRAVRLRVDPMDGASRQVLVHEPDEGRYEFVRVGAPGATWTEVSGDALTAHLRAALYE
;
A
#
# COMPACT_ATOMS: atom_id res chain seq x y z
N MET A 1 33.14 6.95 -13.78
CA MET A 1 32.92 6.38 -15.13
C MET A 1 31.50 5.80 -15.13
N GLN A 2 30.51 6.63 -15.49
CA GLN A 2 29.10 6.28 -15.45
C GLN A 2 28.73 5.65 -16.80
N GLY A 3 28.46 4.35 -16.82
CA GLY A 3 27.89 3.70 -17.99
C GLY A 3 26.49 4.25 -18.23
N HIS A 4 26.28 4.91 -19.37
CA HIS A 4 24.94 5.12 -19.92
C HIS A 4 24.41 3.73 -20.32
N GLY A 5 23.79 3.02 -19.38
CA GLY A 5 22.97 1.87 -19.70
C GLY A 5 21.83 2.35 -20.61
N GLY A 6 21.64 1.68 -21.75
CA GLY A 6 20.54 2.01 -22.66
C GLY A 6 19.17 1.95 -21.97
N ASP A 7 18.16 2.52 -22.62
CA ASP A 7 16.77 2.48 -22.15
C ASP A 7 16.35 1.02 -21.83
N PRO A 8 16.03 0.70 -20.55
CA PRO A 8 15.60 -0.66 -20.18
C PRO A 8 14.19 -1.02 -20.69
N TYR A 9 13.44 -0.05 -21.22
CA TYR A 9 12.08 -0.24 -21.73
C TYR A 9 11.89 0.30 -23.15
N PRO A 10 12.65 -0.17 -24.14
CA PRO A 10 12.60 0.38 -25.49
C PRO A 10 11.22 0.19 -26.16
N ASP A 11 10.52 -0.91 -25.84
CA ASP A 11 9.16 -1.20 -26.26
C ASP A 11 8.13 -0.24 -25.63
N VAL A 12 8.30 0.08 -24.35
CA VAL A 12 7.43 1.03 -23.63
C VAL A 12 7.64 2.45 -24.14
N THR A 13 8.89 2.85 -24.34
CA THR A 13 9.24 4.16 -24.90
C THR A 13 8.72 4.29 -26.32
N ALA A 14 8.87 3.26 -27.17
CA ALA A 14 8.34 3.25 -28.53
C ALA A 14 6.81 3.35 -28.57
N ALA A 15 6.11 2.77 -27.58
CA ALA A 15 4.66 2.88 -27.45
C ALA A 15 4.18 4.26 -26.94
N GLY A 16 5.10 5.13 -26.47
CA GLY A 16 4.77 6.44 -25.90
C GLY A 16 4.44 6.40 -24.40
N GLY A 17 4.85 5.35 -23.68
CA GLY A 17 4.70 5.22 -22.23
C GLY A 17 4.05 3.90 -21.79
N LEU A 18 4.13 3.61 -20.48
CA LEU A 18 3.70 2.32 -19.90
C LEU A 18 2.22 2.03 -20.17
N VAL A 19 1.35 3.03 -20.02
CA VAL A 19 -0.10 2.87 -20.26
C VAL A 19 -0.37 2.48 -21.72
N ALA A 20 0.30 3.12 -22.67
CA ALA A 20 0.14 2.81 -24.09
C ALA A 20 0.66 1.40 -24.42
N ALA A 21 1.81 1.03 -23.86
CA ALA A 21 2.38 -0.31 -24.00
C ALA A 21 1.45 -1.41 -23.44
N LEU A 22 0.91 -1.19 -22.24
CA LEU A 22 -0.05 -2.11 -21.61
C LEU A 22 -1.32 -2.28 -22.45
N ARG A 23 -1.88 -1.18 -22.98
CA ARG A 23 -3.07 -1.25 -23.85
C ARG A 23 -2.80 -2.01 -25.14
N ALA A 24 -1.68 -1.72 -25.79
CA ALA A 24 -1.29 -2.38 -27.04
C ALA A 24 -1.10 -3.89 -26.82
N GLU A 25 -0.39 -4.27 -25.77
CA GLU A 25 -0.14 -5.68 -25.45
C GLU A 25 -1.42 -6.40 -24.99
N ALA A 26 -2.29 -5.74 -24.22
CA ALA A 26 -3.60 -6.26 -23.85
C ALA A 26 -4.49 -6.51 -25.07
N ALA A 27 -4.57 -5.56 -26.00
CA ALA A 27 -5.31 -5.70 -27.25
C ALA A 27 -4.76 -6.86 -28.09
N ARG A 28 -3.43 -6.97 -28.21
CA ARG A 28 -2.76 -8.06 -28.93
C ARG A 28 -3.10 -9.44 -28.36
N ARG A 29 -3.30 -9.53 -27.05
CA ARG A 29 -3.64 -10.77 -26.33
C ARG A 29 -5.13 -11.03 -26.17
N GLY A 30 -5.99 -10.09 -26.57
CA GLY A 30 -7.44 -10.19 -26.33
C GLY A 30 -7.80 -10.13 -24.84
N ARG A 31 -7.04 -9.37 -24.04
CA ARG A 31 -7.25 -9.21 -22.59
C ARG A 31 -7.77 -7.83 -22.24
N ASP A 32 -8.56 -7.74 -21.17
CA ASP A 32 -8.96 -6.47 -20.55
C ASP A 32 -8.16 -6.19 -19.28
N VAL A 33 -7.32 -5.16 -19.34
CA VAL A 33 -6.53 -4.67 -18.19
C VAL A 33 -7.22 -3.54 -17.42
N GLY A 34 -8.41 -3.11 -17.84
CA GLY A 34 -9.23 -2.15 -17.08
C GLY A 34 -8.74 -0.72 -17.07
N LEU A 35 -7.79 -0.38 -17.93
CA LEU A 35 -7.25 0.97 -17.99
C LEU A 35 -8.31 1.89 -18.62
N PRO A 36 -8.77 2.94 -17.90
CA PRO A 36 -9.75 3.86 -18.45
C PRO A 36 -9.14 4.58 -19.66
N PRO A 37 -9.93 4.99 -20.67
CA PRO A 37 -9.41 5.56 -21.92
C PRO A 37 -8.54 6.81 -21.74
N TRP A 38 -8.81 7.57 -20.68
CA TRP A 38 -8.12 8.82 -20.34
C TRP A 38 -6.87 8.63 -19.46
N ALA A 39 -6.56 7.39 -19.02
CA ALA A 39 -5.32 7.16 -18.27
C ALA A 39 -4.09 7.51 -19.12
N THR A 40 -3.19 8.31 -18.56
CA THR A 40 -1.92 8.73 -19.20
C THR A 40 -0.69 8.24 -18.43
N ASP A 41 -0.80 8.03 -17.12
CA ASP A 41 0.31 7.62 -16.24
C ASP A 41 -0.04 6.38 -15.40
N ALA A 42 0.95 5.88 -14.63
CA ALA A 42 0.86 4.70 -13.77
C ALA A 42 -0.42 4.75 -12.91
N LEU A 43 -1.45 4.05 -13.37
CA LEU A 43 -2.76 4.10 -12.75
C LEU A 43 -2.92 2.93 -11.79
N ALA A 44 -3.46 3.23 -10.62
CA ALA A 44 -4.12 2.24 -9.79
C ALA A 44 -5.38 1.78 -10.53
N VAL A 45 -5.38 0.54 -11.03
CA VAL A 45 -6.56 -0.12 -11.57
C VAL A 45 -7.45 -0.48 -10.40
N GLU A 46 -8.67 0.06 -10.37
CA GLU A 46 -9.67 -0.37 -9.40
C GLU A 46 -10.11 -1.80 -9.71
N THR A 47 -10.14 -2.62 -8.67
CA THR A 47 -10.55 -4.03 -8.73
C THR A 47 -11.53 -4.29 -7.60
N THR A 48 -12.22 -5.43 -7.65
CA THR A 48 -13.07 -5.89 -6.54
C THR A 48 -12.28 -6.16 -5.24
N ARG A 49 -10.94 -6.10 -5.29
CA ARG A 49 -10.01 -6.41 -4.19
C ARG A 49 -9.13 -5.22 -3.79
N GLY A 50 -9.55 -3.99 -4.12
CA GLY A 50 -8.77 -2.76 -3.91
C GLY A 50 -8.12 -2.28 -5.21
N TYR A 51 -7.05 -1.49 -5.12
CA TYR A 51 -6.35 -0.96 -6.29
C TYR A 51 -5.08 -1.74 -6.61
N LEU A 52 -4.78 -1.93 -7.89
CA LEU A 52 -3.53 -2.53 -8.37
C LEU A 52 -2.77 -1.49 -9.20
N SER A 53 -1.53 -1.15 -8.85
CA SER A 53 -0.66 -0.31 -9.69
C SER A 53 0.53 -1.09 -10.22
N VAL A 54 1.15 -0.50 -11.24
CA VAL A 54 2.41 -0.97 -11.81
C VAL A 54 3.40 0.19 -11.84
N ASP A 55 4.58 -0.04 -11.27
CA ASP A 55 5.68 0.92 -11.28
C ASP A 55 6.91 0.31 -11.95
N PRO A 56 7.45 0.92 -13.04
CA PRO A 56 8.68 0.45 -13.66
C PRO A 56 9.89 0.81 -12.79
N ALA A 57 10.83 -0.12 -12.63
CA ALA A 57 12.11 0.15 -12.00
C ALA A 57 12.95 1.11 -12.84
N PRO A 58 13.65 2.10 -12.25
CA PRO A 58 14.31 3.15 -13.01
C PRO A 58 15.61 2.71 -13.70
N VAL A 59 16.20 1.59 -13.27
CA VAL A 59 17.58 1.20 -13.65
C VAL A 59 17.69 -0.15 -14.35
N GLU A 60 16.64 -0.95 -14.30
CA GLU A 60 16.58 -2.29 -14.87
C GLU A 60 15.18 -2.52 -15.43
N ARG A 61 15.05 -3.45 -16.39
CA ARG A 61 13.75 -3.82 -16.93
C ARG A 61 13.00 -4.64 -15.89
N LEU A 62 12.12 -3.99 -15.14
CA LEU A 62 11.34 -4.66 -14.11
C LEU A 62 10.07 -3.87 -13.80
N PHE A 63 8.92 -4.47 -14.04
CA PHE A 63 7.61 -3.94 -13.68
C PHE A 63 7.21 -4.47 -12.29
N ARG A 64 7.10 -3.58 -11.31
CA ARG A 64 6.68 -3.93 -9.95
C ARG A 64 5.17 -3.79 -9.83
N LEU A 65 4.51 -4.84 -9.36
CA LEU A 65 3.08 -4.81 -9.06
C LEU A 65 2.88 -4.47 -7.59
N ARG A 66 1.93 -3.59 -7.33
CA ARG A 66 1.59 -3.15 -5.98
C ARG A 66 0.08 -3.14 -5.78
N VAL A 67 -0.37 -3.70 -4.67
CA VAL A 67 -1.77 -3.52 -4.23
C VAL A 67 -1.87 -2.34 -3.29
N HIS A 68 -2.96 -1.60 -3.35
CA HIS A 68 -3.19 -0.44 -2.50
C HIS A 68 -4.53 -0.49 -1.81
N ILE A 69 -4.49 0.00 -0.58
CA ILE A 69 -5.61 0.60 0.13
C ILE A 69 -5.26 2.09 0.34
N PRO A 70 -6.19 2.95 0.73
CA PRO A 70 -5.91 4.37 0.89
C PRO A 70 -4.67 4.63 1.78
N ASP A 71 -3.70 5.40 1.27
CA ASP A 71 -2.41 5.73 1.91
C ASP A 71 -1.48 4.55 2.26
N PHE A 72 -1.72 3.35 1.72
CA PHE A 72 -0.86 2.20 1.94
C PHE A 72 -0.76 1.31 0.69
N GLY A 73 0.47 1.04 0.27
CA GLY A 73 0.78 0.16 -0.84
C GLY A 73 1.67 -0.99 -0.41
N TRP A 74 1.46 -2.17 -0.98
CA TRP A 74 2.26 -3.36 -0.75
C TRP A 74 2.72 -3.96 -2.07
N ASP A 75 4.03 -4.16 -2.23
CA ASP A 75 4.59 -4.80 -3.41
C ASP A 75 4.27 -6.29 -3.38
N ILE A 76 3.67 -6.79 -4.45
CA ILE A 76 3.17 -8.18 -4.54
C ILE A 76 3.95 -9.00 -5.55
N GLY A 77 5.05 -8.48 -6.09
CA GLY A 77 5.88 -9.16 -7.05
C GLY A 77 6.36 -8.24 -8.16
N ALA A 78 7.25 -8.75 -9.00
CA ALA A 78 7.73 -8.03 -10.16
C ALA A 78 8.08 -8.98 -11.32
N THR A 79 7.95 -8.49 -12.55
CA THR A 79 8.30 -9.22 -13.77
C THR A 79 8.95 -8.28 -14.78
N ASP A 80 9.88 -8.78 -15.59
CA ASP A 80 10.48 -8.05 -16.70
C ASP A 80 9.71 -8.26 -18.03
N ASP A 81 8.72 -9.14 -18.05
CA ASP A 81 7.90 -9.43 -19.23
C ASP A 81 6.57 -8.65 -19.19
N LEU A 82 6.44 -7.69 -20.11
CA LEU A 82 5.21 -6.90 -20.32
C LEU A 82 4.00 -7.80 -20.60
N GLY A 83 4.24 -8.92 -21.27
CA GLY A 83 3.23 -9.91 -21.58
C GLY A 83 2.67 -10.61 -20.36
N THR A 84 3.56 -11.16 -19.55
CA THR A 84 3.24 -11.76 -18.24
C THR A 84 2.55 -10.74 -17.34
N LEU A 85 3.00 -9.48 -17.34
CA LEU A 85 2.34 -8.39 -16.61
C LEU A 85 0.88 -8.20 -17.04
N VAL A 86 0.60 -8.11 -18.34
CA VAL A 86 -0.76 -7.95 -18.88
C VAL A 86 -1.66 -9.12 -18.48
N GLU A 87 -1.17 -10.35 -18.61
CA GLU A 87 -1.92 -11.54 -18.19
C GLU A 87 -2.21 -11.53 -16.69
N THR A 88 -1.24 -11.09 -15.89
CA THR A 88 -1.40 -10.99 -14.43
C THR A 88 -2.47 -9.97 -14.06
N ILE A 89 -2.44 -8.76 -14.65
CA ILE A 89 -3.43 -7.70 -14.39
C ILE A 89 -4.83 -8.18 -14.80
N ALA A 90 -4.98 -8.78 -15.98
CA ALA A 90 -6.26 -9.28 -16.45
C ALA A 90 -6.81 -10.39 -15.54
N THR A 91 -5.98 -11.37 -15.19
CA THR A 91 -6.37 -12.49 -14.30
C THR A 91 -6.73 -12.00 -12.89
N TRP A 92 -6.00 -11.00 -12.38
CA TRP A 92 -6.31 -10.36 -11.12
C TRP A 92 -7.70 -9.70 -11.16
N ARG A 93 -8.00 -8.95 -12.22
CA ARG A 93 -9.29 -8.27 -12.42
C ARG A 93 -10.46 -9.23 -12.55
N GLU A 94 -10.24 -10.37 -13.20
CA GLU A 94 -11.23 -11.45 -13.32
C GLU A 94 -11.60 -12.06 -11.95
N GLY A 95 -10.85 -11.73 -10.88
CA GLY A 95 -11.14 -12.19 -9.54
C GLY A 95 -10.74 -13.64 -9.31
N VAL A 96 -9.72 -14.12 -10.00
CA VAL A 96 -9.15 -15.46 -9.78
C VAL A 96 -8.64 -15.60 -8.33
N PRO A 97 -8.86 -16.74 -7.66
CA PRO A 97 -8.34 -16.99 -6.31
C PRO A 97 -6.82 -16.79 -6.18
N TYR A 98 -6.33 -16.39 -5.00
CA TYR A 98 -4.90 -16.08 -4.81
C TYR A 98 -3.98 -17.29 -4.91
N ASP A 99 -4.44 -18.47 -4.50
CA ASP A 99 -3.72 -19.73 -4.69
C ASP A 99 -3.53 -20.05 -6.18
N GLU A 100 -4.57 -19.87 -6.99
CA GLU A 100 -4.50 -20.04 -8.44
C GLU A 100 -3.63 -18.95 -9.11
N LEU A 101 -3.74 -17.69 -8.68
CA LEU A 101 -2.87 -16.61 -9.15
C LEU A 101 -1.40 -16.90 -8.83
N GLY A 102 -1.08 -17.33 -7.60
CA GLY A 102 0.27 -17.68 -7.19
C GLY A 102 0.83 -18.89 -7.95
N ALA A 103 -0.02 -19.90 -8.20
CA ALA A 103 0.37 -21.07 -9.00
C ALA A 103 0.64 -20.70 -10.46
N ARG A 104 -0.14 -19.78 -11.03
CA ARG A 104 0.01 -19.32 -12.42
C ARG A 104 1.17 -18.34 -12.60
N PHE A 105 1.40 -17.48 -11.61
CA PHE A 105 2.37 -16.40 -11.64
C PHE A 105 3.31 -16.51 -10.44
N GLY A 106 4.31 -17.39 -10.55
CA GLY A 106 5.24 -17.69 -9.44
C GLY A 106 6.11 -16.52 -8.96
N PHE A 107 6.07 -15.37 -9.62
CA PHE A 107 6.73 -14.14 -9.16
C PHE A 107 5.89 -13.36 -8.13
N LEU A 108 4.61 -13.74 -7.92
CA LEU A 108 3.73 -13.07 -7.00
C LEU A 108 3.96 -13.53 -5.55
N ASP A 109 4.09 -12.58 -4.64
CA ASP A 109 4.03 -12.81 -3.20
C ASP A 109 2.62 -12.49 -2.68
N LEU A 110 1.84 -13.56 -2.48
CA LEU A 110 0.44 -13.49 -2.07
C LEU A 110 0.19 -13.95 -0.63
N VAL A 111 1.26 -14.28 0.12
CA VAL A 111 1.14 -14.83 1.49
C VAL A 111 1.12 -13.71 2.53
N GLY A 112 1.80 -12.60 2.27
CA GLY A 112 1.91 -11.46 3.17
C GLY A 112 0.63 -10.63 3.31
N PHE A 113 0.73 -9.32 3.09
CA PHE A 113 -0.40 -8.40 3.27
C PHE A 113 -1.63 -8.76 2.42
N THR A 114 -1.40 -9.24 1.20
CA THR A 114 -2.42 -9.74 0.27
C THR A 114 -3.20 -10.92 0.84
N GLY A 115 -2.52 -11.92 1.39
CA GLY A 115 -3.15 -13.06 2.07
C GLY A 115 -4.00 -12.61 3.26
N ALA A 116 -3.46 -11.69 4.08
CA ALA A 116 -4.18 -11.12 5.20
C ALA A 116 -5.42 -10.32 4.76
N LEU A 117 -5.32 -9.57 3.65
CA LEU A 117 -6.44 -8.84 3.07
C LEU A 117 -7.56 -9.80 2.63
N ALA A 118 -7.22 -10.91 1.97
CA ALA A 118 -8.21 -11.94 1.60
C ALA A 118 -8.85 -12.63 2.81
N ALA A 119 -8.10 -12.83 3.89
CA ALA A 119 -8.60 -13.41 5.12
C ALA A 119 -9.46 -12.43 5.95
N GLY A 120 -9.54 -11.16 5.56
CA GLY A 120 -10.22 -10.12 6.35
C GLY A 120 -9.45 -9.69 7.60
N GLU A 121 -8.14 -9.97 7.65
CA GLU A 121 -7.26 -9.65 8.79
C GLU A 121 -6.09 -8.69 8.44
N PRO A 122 -6.26 -7.66 7.59
CA PRO A 122 -5.14 -6.81 7.16
C PRO A 122 -4.51 -6.04 8.32
N THR A 123 -5.30 -5.66 9.33
CA THR A 123 -4.83 -4.91 10.51
C THR A 123 -3.84 -5.70 11.35
N ALA A 124 -4.13 -6.97 11.64
CA ALA A 124 -3.26 -7.82 12.46
C ALA A 124 -1.92 -8.07 11.76
N ALA A 125 -1.95 -8.37 10.46
CA ALA A 125 -0.75 -8.57 9.66
C ALA A 125 0.11 -7.31 9.60
N GLN A 126 -0.50 -6.14 9.43
CA GLN A 126 0.22 -4.88 9.36
C GLN A 126 0.86 -4.49 10.70
N TRP A 127 0.18 -4.71 11.84
CA TRP A 127 0.80 -4.55 13.16
C TRP A 127 2.03 -5.44 13.34
N ALA A 128 1.93 -6.72 12.96
CA ALA A 128 3.05 -7.65 13.02
C ALA A 128 4.24 -7.17 12.14
N GLY A 129 3.95 -6.70 10.92
CA GLY A 129 4.94 -6.11 10.02
C GLY A 129 5.65 -4.89 10.62
N LEU A 130 4.92 -3.93 11.16
CA LEU A 130 5.50 -2.73 11.76
C LEU A 130 6.33 -3.03 13.01
N LEU A 131 5.85 -3.93 13.89
CA LEU A 131 6.53 -4.28 15.13
C LEU A 131 7.83 -5.09 14.90
N SER A 132 7.87 -5.89 13.83
CA SER A 132 9.05 -6.67 13.44
C SER A 132 10.05 -5.88 12.60
N SER A 133 9.62 -4.80 11.95
CA SER A 133 10.46 -3.98 11.06
C SER A 133 11.68 -3.39 11.78
N ALA A 134 12.87 -3.57 11.18
CA ALA A 134 14.09 -2.91 11.62
C ALA A 134 14.11 -1.42 11.26
N TYR A 135 13.44 -1.04 10.16
CA TYR A 135 13.35 0.35 9.69
C TYR A 135 12.58 1.23 10.69
N HIS A 136 11.52 0.70 11.30
CA HIS A 136 10.72 1.40 12.32
C HIS A 136 11.22 1.19 13.75
N ARG A 137 12.48 0.77 13.94
CA ARG A 137 13.05 0.55 15.29
C ARG A 137 12.95 1.82 16.16
N GLY A 138 13.11 3.00 15.57
CA GLY A 138 13.01 4.28 16.30
C GLY A 138 11.60 4.63 16.79
N GLN A 139 10.54 4.02 16.24
CA GLN A 139 9.15 4.22 16.66
C GLN A 139 8.60 3.02 17.44
N ARG A 140 9.45 2.05 17.78
CA ARG A 140 9.02 0.75 18.29
C ARG A 140 8.28 0.85 19.62
N ASP A 141 8.66 1.77 20.49
CA ASP A 141 8.02 1.90 21.80
C ASP A 141 6.64 2.55 21.68
N LEU A 142 6.49 3.58 20.83
CA LEU A 142 5.17 4.09 20.45
C LEU A 142 4.30 3.00 19.81
N LEU A 143 4.82 2.25 18.84
CA LEU A 143 4.08 1.15 18.18
C LEU A 143 3.61 0.10 19.20
N ARG A 144 4.50 -0.32 20.12
CA ARG A 144 4.14 -1.28 21.18
C ARG A 144 3.09 -0.73 22.11
N ARG A 145 3.21 0.54 22.50
CA ARG A 145 2.23 1.22 23.37
C ARG A 145 0.84 1.24 22.73
N LEU A 146 0.76 1.62 21.45
CA LEU A 146 -0.51 1.65 20.72
C LEU A 146 -1.09 0.22 20.54
N HIS A 147 -0.25 -0.76 20.20
CA HIS A 147 -0.67 -2.15 20.01
C HIS A 147 -1.07 -2.87 21.30
N ALA A 148 -0.52 -2.47 22.46
CA ALA A 148 -0.90 -3.03 23.75
C ALA A 148 -2.35 -2.69 24.15
N ASP A 149 -2.91 -1.64 23.54
CA ASP A 149 -4.28 -1.23 23.79
C ASP A 149 -5.30 -2.08 23.01
N GLY A 150 -6.28 -2.64 23.72
CA GLY A 150 -7.28 -3.53 23.13
C GLY A 150 -8.18 -2.91 22.05
N VAL A 151 -8.33 -1.58 22.04
CA VAL A 151 -9.14 -0.84 21.07
C VAL A 151 -8.26 -0.33 19.93
N LEU A 152 -7.13 0.32 20.24
CA LEU A 152 -6.26 0.90 19.21
C LEU A 152 -5.59 -0.17 18.34
N ARG A 153 -5.31 -1.37 18.86
CA ARG A 153 -4.77 -2.48 18.05
C ARG A 153 -5.70 -2.94 16.93
N ASN A 154 -6.99 -2.60 16.99
CA ASN A 154 -7.95 -2.92 15.94
C ASN A 154 -8.02 -1.83 14.86
N ALA A 155 -7.40 -0.67 15.08
CA ALA A 155 -7.21 0.32 14.04
C ALA A 155 -6.01 -0.06 13.16
N PHE A 156 -6.18 0.09 11.84
CA PHE A 156 -5.16 -0.19 10.85
C PHE A 156 -4.00 0.81 10.96
N PRO A 157 -2.75 0.34 11.18
CA PRO A 157 -1.62 1.24 11.36
C PRO A 157 -0.83 1.47 10.07
N THR A 158 -0.55 2.73 9.74
CA THR A 158 0.43 3.08 8.69
C THR A 158 1.46 4.06 9.22
N MET A 159 2.61 4.15 8.54
CA MET A 159 3.69 5.05 8.92
C MET A 159 3.78 6.19 7.91
N THR A 160 3.83 7.42 8.40
CA THR A 160 4.06 8.61 7.56
C THR A 160 4.96 9.58 8.31
N HIS A 161 6.12 9.91 7.73
CA HIS A 161 7.03 10.93 8.29
C HIS A 161 7.31 10.73 9.80
N ARG A 162 7.57 9.48 10.23
CA ARG A 162 7.77 9.04 11.63
C ARG A 162 6.53 9.08 12.54
N ALA A 163 5.40 9.57 12.08
CA ALA A 163 4.12 9.43 12.76
C ALA A 163 3.46 8.08 12.43
N VAL A 164 2.78 7.52 13.43
CA VAL A 164 1.86 6.40 13.26
C VAL A 164 0.49 6.98 12.94
N ARG A 165 -0.07 6.59 11.80
CA ARG A 165 -1.47 6.80 11.47
C ARG A 165 -2.26 5.60 11.93
N LEU A 166 -3.38 5.83 12.62
CA LEU A 166 -4.35 4.80 12.95
C LEU A 166 -5.65 5.12 12.24
N ARG A 167 -6.24 4.14 11.54
CA ARG A 167 -7.52 4.27 10.84
C ARG A 167 -8.49 3.17 11.25
N VAL A 168 -9.76 3.50 11.41
CA VAL A 168 -10.80 2.52 11.79
C VAL A 168 -11.08 1.51 10.67
N ASP A 169 -11.46 2.00 9.48
CA ASP A 169 -11.64 1.15 8.30
C ASP A 169 -10.47 1.36 7.31
N PRO A 170 -9.59 0.37 7.10
CA PRO A 170 -8.46 0.49 6.18
C PRO A 170 -8.87 0.77 4.73
N MET A 171 -10.07 0.37 4.31
CA MET A 171 -10.54 0.46 2.92
C MET A 171 -11.19 1.80 2.60
N ASP A 172 -11.66 2.53 3.62
CA ASP A 172 -12.27 3.85 3.46
C ASP A 172 -11.28 4.97 3.84
N GLY A 173 -10.81 5.72 2.84
CA GLY A 173 -9.89 6.84 3.05
C GLY A 173 -10.50 7.99 3.87
N ALA A 174 -11.83 8.10 3.90
CA ALA A 174 -12.56 9.06 4.71
C ALA A 174 -12.89 8.55 6.12
N SER A 175 -12.59 7.28 6.41
CA SER A 175 -12.77 6.71 7.74
C SER A 175 -12.04 7.54 8.79
N ARG A 176 -12.62 7.57 10.00
CA ARG A 176 -12.00 8.16 11.19
C ARG A 176 -10.56 7.67 11.35
N GLN A 177 -9.67 8.63 11.58
CA GLN A 177 -8.24 8.38 11.66
C GLN A 177 -7.52 9.48 12.44
N VAL A 178 -6.42 9.08 13.07
CA VAL A 178 -5.53 9.97 13.81
C VAL A 178 -4.09 9.76 13.33
N LEU A 179 -3.29 10.81 13.45
CA LEU A 179 -1.83 10.71 13.40
C LEU A 179 -1.28 10.95 14.79
N VAL A 180 -0.28 10.19 15.19
CA VAL A 180 0.43 10.34 16.46
C VAL A 180 1.92 10.19 16.23
N HIS A 181 2.73 11.05 16.86
CA HIS A 181 4.16 10.83 16.97
C HIS A 181 4.65 11.21 18.37
N GLU A 182 5.90 10.83 18.63
CA GLU A 182 6.63 11.14 19.86
C GLU A 182 7.78 12.09 19.48
N PRO A 183 7.57 13.43 19.52
CA PRO A 183 8.64 14.37 19.20
C PRO A 183 9.84 14.25 20.14
N ASP A 184 9.59 14.01 21.43
CA ASP A 184 10.60 13.76 22.47
C ASP A 184 10.11 12.63 23.38
N GLU A 185 11.04 11.96 24.07
CA GLU A 185 10.74 10.81 24.94
C GLU A 185 9.63 11.15 25.95
N GLY A 186 8.52 10.40 25.89
CA GLY A 186 7.38 10.55 26.78
C GLY A 186 6.44 11.72 26.47
N ARG A 187 6.77 12.59 25.51
CA ARG A 187 5.89 13.65 25.00
C ARG A 187 5.29 13.21 23.67
N TYR A 188 3.97 13.25 23.57
CA TYR A 188 3.28 12.83 22.36
C TYR A 188 2.47 13.98 21.79
N GLU A 189 2.38 14.00 20.47
CA GLU A 189 1.49 14.88 19.74
C GLU A 189 0.59 14.02 18.86
N PHE A 190 -0.69 14.39 18.81
CA PHE A 190 -1.62 13.76 17.89
C PHE A 190 -2.52 14.76 17.19
N VAL A 191 -3.07 14.37 16.05
CA VAL A 191 -4.03 15.17 15.29
C VAL A 191 -5.09 14.26 14.68
N ARG A 192 -6.35 14.70 14.70
CA ARG A 192 -7.44 14.05 13.98
C ARG A 192 -7.37 14.46 12.51
N VAL A 193 -7.13 13.51 11.62
CA VAL A 193 -6.99 13.81 10.19
C VAL A 193 -8.37 14.01 9.57
N GLY A 194 -8.48 15.02 8.70
CA GLY A 194 -9.73 15.37 8.01
C GLY A 194 -10.68 16.26 8.81
N ALA A 195 -10.35 16.62 10.07
CA ALA A 195 -11.13 17.60 10.82
C ALA A 195 -10.79 19.04 10.36
N PRO A 196 -11.78 19.92 10.16
CA PRO A 196 -11.53 21.33 9.85
C PRO A 196 -10.71 22.00 10.96
N GLY A 197 -9.62 22.69 10.59
CA GLY A 197 -8.75 23.37 11.56
C GLY A 197 -7.94 22.42 12.46
N ALA A 198 -7.75 21.17 12.06
CA ALA A 198 -6.99 20.19 12.82
C ALA A 198 -5.57 20.68 13.11
N THR A 199 -5.24 20.80 14.39
CA THR A 199 -3.89 21.12 14.88
C THR A 199 -3.36 19.96 15.71
N TRP A 200 -2.03 19.83 15.73
CA TRP A 200 -1.36 18.92 16.66
C TRP A 200 -1.67 19.34 18.09
N THR A 201 -2.06 18.35 18.90
CA THR A 201 -2.37 18.51 20.31
C THR A 201 -1.36 17.71 21.11
N GLU A 202 -0.63 18.39 21.98
CA GLU A 202 0.29 17.74 22.91
C GLU A 202 -0.50 16.98 23.98
N VAL A 203 -0.04 15.78 24.31
CA VAL A 203 -0.65 14.91 25.29
C VAL A 203 0.44 14.15 26.04
N SER A 204 0.28 14.07 27.37
CA SER A 204 1.16 13.27 28.21
C SER A 204 0.98 11.78 27.90
N GLY A 205 2.04 10.99 28.12
CA GLY A 205 1.96 9.55 27.88
C GLY A 205 0.74 8.90 28.53
N ASP A 206 0.50 9.13 29.82
CA ASP A 206 -0.57 8.48 30.58
C ASP A 206 -1.97 8.75 30.01
N ALA A 207 -2.16 9.90 29.37
CA ALA A 207 -3.42 10.29 28.76
C ALA A 207 -3.53 9.94 27.27
N LEU A 208 -2.42 9.55 26.61
CA LEU A 208 -2.36 9.34 25.16
C LEU A 208 -3.44 8.39 24.66
N THR A 209 -3.50 7.19 25.23
CA THR A 209 -4.42 6.15 24.76
C THR A 209 -5.88 6.57 24.89
N ALA A 210 -6.25 7.26 25.97
CA ALA A 210 -7.60 7.75 26.17
C ALA A 210 -7.98 8.79 25.10
N HIS A 211 -7.08 9.74 24.79
CA HIS A 211 -7.31 10.75 23.76
C HIS A 211 -7.44 10.14 22.36
N LEU A 212 -6.57 9.17 22.03
CA LEU A 212 -6.62 8.50 20.73
C LEU A 212 -7.91 7.68 20.56
N ARG A 213 -8.37 6.99 21.62
CA ARG A 213 -9.64 6.26 21.59
C ARG A 213 -10.82 7.18 21.34
N ALA A 214 -10.90 8.28 22.11
CA ALA A 214 -11.96 9.28 21.93
C ALA A 214 -11.94 9.84 20.50
N ALA A 215 -10.78 10.19 19.97
CA ALA A 215 -10.66 10.75 18.63
C ALA A 215 -11.05 9.76 17.50
N LEU A 216 -10.91 8.45 17.72
CA LEU A 216 -11.22 7.42 16.73
C LEU A 216 -12.65 6.88 16.83
N TYR A 217 -13.22 6.79 18.04
CA TYR A 217 -14.42 6.00 18.30
C TYR A 217 -15.56 6.75 19.01
N GLU A 218 -15.31 7.96 19.53
CA GLU A 218 -16.32 8.83 20.16
C GLU A 218 -16.65 10.03 19.27
#